data_AF-A0A951Q8Y7-F1
#
_entry.id   AF-A0A951Q8Y7-F1
#
_cell.length_a   1.000
_cell.length_b   1.000
_cell.length_c   1.000
_cell.angle_alpha   90.00
_cell.angle_beta   90.00
_cell.angle_gamma   90.00
#
_symmetry.space_group_name_H-M   'P 1'
#
loop_
_entity.id
_entity.type
_entity.pdbx_description
1 polymer ?
#
loop_
_entity_poly.entity_id
_entity_poly.type
_entity_poly.pdbx_seq_one_letter_code
_entity_poly.pdbx_strand_id
1 'polypeptide(L)'
;MTQKERKDPSFLTDHQSVASLIGQLHEYFKDACSHYEIERSHTASQLHAHQDEQKTQELMATLRRIDTEISLFAVVSDALSIADRVLHTRSTITELGLDNEVYRMHYDSPKQTPEK
;
A
#
# COMPACT_ATOMS: atom_id res chain seq x y z
N MET A 1 -9.64 20.97 4.24
CA MET A 1 -8.78 19.79 4.10
C MET A 1 -9.27 19.02 2.88
N THR A 2 -8.53 19.06 1.78
CA THR A 2 -8.86 18.37 0.53
C THR A 2 -8.62 16.88 0.75
N GLN A 3 -9.69 16.07 0.71
CA GLN A 3 -9.56 14.62 0.66
C GLN A 3 -8.81 14.27 -0.63
N LYS A 4 -7.55 13.83 -0.50
CA LYS A 4 -6.82 13.21 -1.59
C LYS A 4 -7.56 11.90 -1.88
N GLU A 5 -8.21 11.80 -3.04
CA GLU A 5 -8.85 10.56 -3.49
C GLU A 5 -7.85 9.41 -3.33
N ARG A 6 -8.23 8.36 -2.59
CA ARG A 6 -7.45 7.13 -2.55
C ARG A 6 -7.44 6.55 -3.95
N LYS A 7 -6.30 6.65 -4.63
CA LYS A 7 -6.06 5.83 -5.80
C LYS A 7 -5.78 4.43 -5.29
N ASP A 8 -6.76 3.53 -5.48
CA ASP A 8 -6.47 2.11 -5.41
C ASP A 8 -5.34 1.81 -6.42
N PRO A 9 -4.32 1.04 -6.04
CA PRO A 9 -3.18 0.78 -6.89
C PRO A 9 -3.70 0.06 -8.13
N SER A 10 -3.48 0.66 -9.29
CA SER A 10 -3.84 0.06 -10.56
C SER A 10 -2.74 -0.95 -10.90
N PHE A 11 -2.95 -2.20 -10.51
CA PHE A 11 -1.99 -3.29 -10.69
C PHE A 11 -1.72 -3.54 -12.18
N LEU A 12 -0.45 -3.39 -12.59
CA LEU A 12 0.04 -3.74 -13.94
C LEU A 12 -0.79 -3.13 -15.07
N THR A 13 -1.23 -1.88 -14.90
CA THR A 13 -1.79 -1.15 -16.04
C THR A 13 -0.71 -0.98 -17.10
N ASP A 14 -1.18 -0.90 -18.35
CA ASP A 14 -0.33 -0.59 -19.50
C ASP A 14 0.64 0.57 -19.16
N HIS A 15 1.92 0.37 -19.47
CA HIS A 15 3.03 1.32 -19.24
C HIS A 15 3.49 1.46 -17.78
N GLN A 16 3.50 0.37 -17.00
CA GLN A 16 4.16 0.32 -15.69
C GLN A 16 5.37 -0.64 -15.71
N SER A 17 6.43 -0.29 -14.98
CA SER A 17 7.54 -1.21 -14.67
C SER A 17 7.40 -1.80 -13.27
N VAL A 18 8.11 -2.88 -12.97
CA VAL A 18 8.12 -3.48 -11.62
C VAL A 18 8.65 -2.48 -10.59
N ALA A 19 9.70 -1.72 -10.92
CA ALA A 19 10.22 -0.67 -10.05
C ALA A 19 9.16 0.41 -9.75
N SER A 20 8.39 0.83 -10.76
CA SER A 20 7.30 1.79 -10.56
C SER A 20 6.15 1.22 -9.72
N LEU A 21 5.79 -0.05 -9.93
CA LEU A 21 4.75 -0.72 -9.16
C LEU A 21 5.12 -0.82 -7.67
N ILE A 22 6.37 -1.14 -7.36
CA ILE A 22 6.86 -1.22 -5.98
C ILE A 22 6.72 0.13 -5.27
N GLY A 23 7.09 1.23 -5.92
CA GLY A 23 6.89 2.57 -5.38
C GLY A 23 5.41 2.91 -5.14
N GLN A 24 4.52 2.53 -6.07
CA GLN A 24 3.07 2.74 -5.90
C GLN A 24 2.48 1.93 -4.75
N LEU A 25 2.92 0.67 -4.59
CA LEU A 25 2.49 -0.17 -3.48
C LEU A 25 2.99 0.37 -2.14
N HIS A 26 4.24 0.85 -2.07
CA HIS A 26 4.78 1.48 -0.86
C HIS A 26 3.89 2.65 -0.42
N GLU A 27 3.56 3.57 -1.34
CA GLU A 27 2.69 4.70 -1.04
C GLU A 27 1.27 4.27 -0.65
N TYR A 28 0.70 3.25 -1.31
CA TYR A 28 -0.61 2.72 -0.94
C TYR A 28 -0.64 2.18 0.50
N PHE A 29 0.31 1.33 0.88
CA PHE A 29 0.34 0.74 2.22
C PHE A 29 0.67 1.77 3.31
N LYS A 30 1.48 2.78 2.99
CA LYS A 30 1.74 3.92 3.86
C LYS A 30 0.48 4.77 4.10
N ASP A 31 -0.29 5.06 3.04
CA ASP A 31 -1.56 5.77 3.13
C ASP A 31 -2.61 4.96 3.91
N ALA A 32 -2.64 3.63 3.71
CA ALA A 32 -3.50 2.72 4.47
C ALA A 32 -3.14 2.71 5.97
N CYS A 33 -1.85 2.61 6.31
CA CYS A 33 -1.38 2.69 7.70
C CYS A 33 -1.82 4.00 8.36
N SER A 34 -1.59 5.13 7.68
CA SER A 34 -1.98 6.47 8.15
C SER A 34 -3.48 6.58 8.41
N HIS A 35 -4.30 5.95 7.57
CA HIS A 35 -5.75 5.92 7.78
C HIS A 35 -6.14 5.16 9.05
N TYR A 36 -5.60 3.96 9.24
CA TYR A 36 -5.93 3.15 10.40
C TYR A 36 -5.43 3.80 11.70
N GLU A 37 -4.34 4.55 11.68
CA GLU A 37 -3.92 5.37 12.83
C GLU A 37 -4.96 6.44 13.19
N ILE A 38 -5.56 7.10 12.20
CA ILE A 38 -6.65 8.06 12.41
C ILE A 38 -7.88 7.34 12.97
N GLU A 39 -8.27 6.21 12.39
CA GLU A 39 -9.40 5.40 12.86
C GLU A 39 -9.19 4.93 14.30
N ARG A 40 -7.98 4.46 14.62
CA ARG A 40 -7.58 4.06 15.98
C ARG A 40 -7.77 5.20 16.97
N SER A 41 -7.30 6.40 16.63
CA SER A 41 -7.43 7.59 17.48
C SER A 41 -8.90 7.95 17.72
N HIS A 42 -9.73 7.86 16.68
CA HIS A 42 -11.16 8.08 16.77
C HIS A 42 -11.85 7.02 17.66
N THR A 43 -11.57 5.73 17.46
CA THR A 43 -12.14 4.63 18.25
C THR A 43 -11.69 4.70 19.71
N ALA A 44 -10.42 5.06 19.99
CA ALA A 44 -9.94 5.28 21.35
C ALA A 44 -10.65 6.45 22.03
N SER A 45 -10.91 7.53 21.30
CA SER A 45 -11.69 8.67 21.82
C SER A 45 -13.12 8.27 22.17
N GLN A 46 -13.76 7.43 21.36
CA GLN A 46 -15.09 6.87 21.65
C GLN A 46 -15.10 5.97 22.88
N LEU A 47 -14.05 5.17 23.08
CA LEU A 47 -13.91 4.30 24.25
C LEU A 47 -13.88 5.12 25.55
N HIS A 48 -13.20 6.26 25.57
CA HIS A 48 -13.14 7.15 26.73
C HIS A 48 -14.45 7.90 27.00
N ALA A 49 -15.32 8.05 25.99
CA ALA A 49 -16.56 8.82 26.08
C ALA A 49 -17.79 7.97 26.49
N HIS A 50 -17.65 6.65 26.59
CA HIS A 50 -18.75 5.74 26.88
C HIS A 50 -18.58 5.03 28.23
N GLN A 51 -19.70 4.82 28.93
CA GLN A 51 -19.77 4.14 30.23
C GLN A 51 -20.48 2.79 30.15
N ASP A 52 -20.97 2.42 28.95
CA ASP A 52 -21.63 1.14 28.70
C ASP A 52 -20.58 0.03 28.54
N GLU A 53 -20.69 -1.01 29.35
CA GLU A 53 -19.72 -2.10 29.41
C GLU A 53 -19.69 -2.94 28.12
N GLN A 54 -20.86 -3.19 27.50
CA GLN A 54 -20.94 -3.92 26.24
C GLN A 54 -20.27 -3.13 25.11
N LYS A 55 -20.59 -1.84 25.00
CA LYS A 55 -19.99 -0.95 24.00
C LYS A 55 -18.49 -0.77 24.21
N THR A 56 -18.04 -0.75 25.47
CA THR A 56 -16.61 -0.74 25.82
C THR A 56 -15.91 -1.98 25.28
N GLN A 57 -16.48 -3.18 25.47
CA GLN A 57 -15.91 -4.41 24.95
C GLN A 57 -15.85 -4.43 23.41
N GLU A 58 -16.90 -3.98 22.73
CA GLU A 58 -16.94 -3.87 21.27
C GLU A 58 -15.86 -2.92 20.72
N LEU A 59 -15.69 -1.76 21.35
CA LEU A 59 -14.66 -0.78 20.98
C LEU A 59 -13.25 -1.30 21.24
N MET A 60 -13.02 -2.03 22.34
CA MET A 60 -11.74 -2.69 22.60
C MET A 60 -11.44 -3.78 21.57
N ALA A 61 -12.43 -4.56 21.16
CA ALA A 61 -12.26 -5.56 20.09
C ALA A 61 -11.91 -4.89 18.76
N THR A 62 -12.58 -3.77 18.44
CA THR A 62 -12.29 -2.96 17.26
C THR A 62 -10.87 -2.39 17.28
N LEU A 63 -10.43 -1.84 18.41
CA LEU A 63 -9.06 -1.34 18.56
C LEU A 63 -8.01 -2.43 18.32
N ARG A 64 -8.20 -3.64 18.86
CA ARG A 64 -7.27 -4.76 18.62
C ARG A 64 -7.19 -5.14 17.14
N ARG A 65 -8.32 -5.10 16.42
CA ARG A 65 -8.35 -5.34 14.98
C ARG A 65 -7.58 -4.24 14.25
N ILE A 66 -7.84 -2.98 14.55
CA ILE A 66 -7.14 -1.84 13.95
C ILE A 66 -5.62 -1.92 14.21
N ASP A 67 -5.20 -2.24 15.43
CA ASP A 67 -3.79 -2.42 15.78
C ASP A 67 -3.11 -3.53 14.95
N THR A 68 -3.85 -4.60 14.65
CA THR A 68 -3.37 -5.70 13.81
C THR A 68 -3.16 -5.24 12.37
N GLU A 69 -4.14 -4.51 11.80
CA GLU A 69 -4.05 -3.96 10.44
C GLU A 69 -2.90 -2.95 10.31
N ILE A 70 -2.74 -2.04 11.28
CA ILE A 70 -1.61 -1.08 11.33
C ILE A 70 -0.29 -1.84 11.30
N SER A 71 -0.14 -2.85 12.16
CA SER A 71 1.10 -3.64 12.24
C SER A 71 1.41 -4.33 10.91
N LEU A 72 0.40 -4.91 10.27
CA LEU A 72 0.56 -5.56 8.97
C LEU A 72 0.98 -4.55 7.89
N PHE A 73 0.28 -3.43 7.76
CA PHE A 73 0.56 -2.44 6.72
C PHE A 73 1.88 -1.72 6.96
N ALA A 74 2.28 -1.48 8.20
CA ALA A 74 3.60 -0.94 8.53
C ALA A 74 4.72 -1.86 8.04
N VAL A 75 4.64 -3.17 8.33
CA VAL A 75 5.64 -4.16 7.89
C VAL A 75 5.72 -4.24 6.36
N VAL A 76 4.57 -4.25 5.69
CA VAL A 76 4.53 -4.28 4.22
C VAL A 76 5.09 -2.99 3.61
N SER A 77 4.72 -1.84 4.17
CA SER A 77 5.23 -0.53 3.75
C SER A 77 6.76 -0.46 3.90
N ASP A 78 7.31 -0.89 5.03
CA ASP A 78 8.75 -0.90 5.27
C ASP A 78 9.49 -1.82 4.29
N ALA A 79 8.96 -3.01 4.03
CA ALA A 79 9.54 -3.95 3.07
C ALA A 79 9.58 -3.36 1.65
N LEU A 80 8.49 -2.71 1.23
CA LEU A 80 8.39 -2.06 -0.07
C LEU A 80 9.31 -0.83 -0.16
N SER A 81 9.45 -0.06 0.92
CA SER A 81 10.41 1.05 1.02
C SER A 81 11.85 0.58 0.81
N ILE A 82 12.23 -0.55 1.42
CA ILE A 82 13.54 -1.15 1.23
C ILE A 82 13.72 -1.59 -0.22
N ALA A 83 12.74 -2.31 -0.79
CA ALA A 83 12.79 -2.75 -2.17
C ALA A 83 12.92 -1.57 -3.14
N ASP A 84 12.12 -0.53 -2.96
CA ASP A 84 12.15 0.69 -3.77
C ASP A 84 13.54 1.36 -3.75
N ARG A 85 14.14 1.51 -2.56
CA ARG A 85 15.49 2.06 -2.40
C ARG A 85 16.55 1.20 -3.09
N VAL A 86 16.48 -0.12 -2.95
CA VAL A 86 17.42 -1.04 -3.60
C VAL A 86 17.33 -0.92 -5.12
N LEU A 87 16.12 -0.89 -5.68
CA LEU A 87 15.90 -0.80 -7.12
C LEU A 87 16.31 0.54 -7.72
N HIS A 88 16.23 1.62 -6.95
CA HIS A 88 16.65 2.95 -7.39
C HIS A 88 18.11 3.29 -7.03
N THR A 89 18.86 2.36 -6.43
CA THR A 89 20.28 2.57 -6.16
C THR A 89 21.09 2.51 -7.46
N ARG A 90 22.03 3.45 -7.64
CA ARG A 90 22.87 3.53 -8.86
C ARG A 90 23.59 2.24 -9.19
N SER A 91 24.12 1.53 -8.18
CA SER A 91 24.79 0.24 -8.36
C SER A 91 23.84 -0.80 -8.96
N THR A 92 22.63 -0.95 -8.41
CA THR A 92 21.61 -1.88 -8.92
C THR A 92 21.25 -1.57 -10.37
N ILE A 93 21.01 -0.30 -10.70
CA ILE A 93 20.68 0.13 -12.06
C ILE A 93 21.84 -0.18 -13.03
N THR A 94 23.08 0.04 -12.58
CA THR A 94 24.28 -0.20 -13.40
C THR A 94 24.51 -1.68 -13.66
N GLU A 95 24.34 -2.52 -12.65
CA GLU A 95 24.53 -3.97 -12.74
C GLU A 95 23.43 -4.67 -13.55
N LEU A 96 22.17 -4.27 -13.35
CA LEU A 96 21.04 -4.89 -14.05
C LEU A 96 20.86 -4.34 -15.47
N GLY A 97 21.22 -3.07 -15.69
CA GLY A 97 20.91 -2.33 -16.92
C GLY A 97 19.44 -1.93 -17.01
N LEU A 98 19.15 -0.83 -17.72
CA LEU A 98 17.78 -0.31 -17.89
C LEU A 98 16.90 -1.21 -18.77
N ASP A 99 17.50 -2.11 -19.56
CA ASP A 99 16.78 -3.07 -20.40
C ASP A 99 16.28 -4.30 -19.60
N ASN A 100 16.63 -4.40 -18.32
CA ASN A 100 16.17 -5.47 -17.44
C ASN A 100 14.64 -5.44 -17.27
N GLU A 101 14.03 -6.62 -17.12
CA GLU A 101 12.58 -6.78 -16.93
C GLU A 101 12.02 -5.95 -15.76
N VAL A 102 12.83 -5.68 -14.73
CA VAL A 102 12.44 -4.85 -13.58
C VAL A 102 12.15 -3.39 -13.97
N TYR A 103 12.87 -2.86 -14.96
CA TYR A 103 12.76 -1.47 -15.42
C TYR A 103 11.97 -1.34 -16.71
N ARG A 104 11.83 -2.43 -17.48
CA ARG A 104 11.07 -2.44 -18.72
C ARG A 104 9.60 -2.14 -18.47
N MET A 105 9.02 -1.28 -19.29
CA MET A 105 7.59 -1.00 -19.26
C MET A 105 6.82 -2.23 -19.73
N HIS A 106 5.82 -2.65 -18.98
CA HIS A 106 4.86 -3.64 -19.41
C HIS A 106 3.89 -3.01 -20.41
N TYR A 107 3.74 -3.68 -21.55
CA TYR A 107 2.74 -3.32 -22.55
C TYR A 107 1.74 -4.46 -22.68
N ASP A 108 0.46 -4.19 -22.44
CA ASP A 108 -0.59 -5.17 -22.70
C ASP A 108 -0.69 -5.36 -24.22
N SER A 109 -0.23 -6.51 -24.73
CA SER A 109 -0.40 -6.82 -26.14
C SER A 109 -1.89 -7.10 -26.41
N PRO A 110 -2.55 -6.44 -27.37
CA PRO A 110 -3.91 -6.80 -27.73
C PRO A 110 -3.92 -8.27 -28.17
N LYS A 111 -4.75 -9.09 -27.50
CA LYS A 111 -4.98 -10.47 -27.90
C LYS A 111 -5.36 -10.45 -29.38
N GLN A 112 -4.49 -10.97 -30.25
CA GLN A 112 -4.84 -11.22 -31.64
C GLN A 112 -5.97 -12.25 -31.62
N THR A 113 -7.20 -11.78 -31.77
CA THR A 113 -8.33 -12.65 -32.08
C THR A 113 -8.05 -13.26 -33.45
N PRO A 114 -7.92 -14.60 -33.58
CA PRO A 114 -7.76 -15.20 -34.89
C PRO A 114 -9.04 -14.95 -35.67
N GLU A 115 -8.96 -14.17 -36.75
CA GLU A 115 -10.02 -14.06 -37.74
C GLU A 115 -10.28 -15.46 -38.31
N LYS A 116 -11.55 -15.88 -38.24
CA LYS A 116 -12.07 -17.10 -38.85
C LYS A 116 -12.47 -16.85 -40.29
#